data_AF-A0A380DZ41-F1
#
_entry.id   AF-A0A380DZ41-F1
#
_cell.length_a   1.000
_cell.length_b   1.000
_cell.length_c   1.000
_cell.angle_alpha   90.00
_cell.angle_beta   90.00
_cell.angle_gamma   90.00
#
_symmetry.space_group_name_H-M   'P 1'
#
loop_
_entity.id
_entity.type
_entity.pdbx_description
1 polymer ?
#
loop_
_entity_poly.entity_id
_entity_poly.type
_entity_poly.pdbx_seq_one_letter_code
_entity_poly.pdbx_strand_id
1 'polypeptide(L)' 'MEHNQIIPTKPIKDEKLKKEIENFKFFVQYGNFKDFKDYKNGDISYNPNVPSYSHNIN' A
#
# COMPACT_ATOMS: atom_id res chain seq x y z
N MET A 1 -13.40 -2.99 10.19
CA MET A 1 -12.76 -4.23 9.68
C MET A 1 -12.86 -5.22 10.81
N GLU A 2 -13.43 -6.38 10.55
CA GLU A 2 -13.61 -7.44 11.55
C GLU A 2 -13.30 -8.76 10.87
N HIS A 3 -12.63 -9.69 11.55
CA HIS A 3 -12.29 -11.02 11.02
C HIS A 3 -11.61 -10.99 9.63
N ASN A 4 -10.71 -10.02 9.39
CA ASN A 4 -10.01 -9.82 8.11
C ASN A 4 -10.93 -9.48 6.91
N GLN A 5 -12.12 -8.94 7.18
CA GLN A 5 -13.09 -8.48 6.18
C GLN A 5 -13.36 -6.98 6.32
N ILE A 6 -13.51 -6.30 5.19
CA ILE A 6 -13.90 -4.89 5.13
C ILE A 6 -15.43 -4.84 5.02
N ILE A 7 -16.06 -4.24 6.04
CA ILE A 7 -17.51 -4.17 6.16
C ILE A 7 -17.92 -2.68 6.08
N PRO A 8 -18.67 -2.26 5.04
CA PRO A 8 -19.21 -0.91 4.98
C PRO A 8 -20.10 -0.61 6.20
N THR A 9 -19.86 0.50 6.88
CA THR A 9 -20.68 0.92 8.04
C THR A 9 -21.94 1.68 7.65
N LYS A 10 -22.08 2.00 6.35
CA LYS A 10 -23.25 2.69 5.76
C LYS A 10 -23.70 1.94 4.51
N PRO A 11 -25.00 2.00 4.17
CA PRO A 11 -25.52 1.35 2.96
C PRO A 11 -24.91 1.95 1.69
N ILE A 12 -24.58 1.08 0.74
CA ILE A 12 -24.07 1.43 -0.58
C ILE A 12 -25.06 0.90 -1.61
N LYS A 13 -25.62 1.79 -2.44
CA LYS A 13 -26.63 1.42 -3.45
C LYS A 13 -26.02 0.73 -4.67
N ASP A 14 -24.77 1.08 -5.00
CA ASP A 14 -24.05 0.49 -6.12
C ASP A 14 -23.41 -0.83 -5.68
N GLU A 15 -23.97 -1.93 -6.19
CA GLU A 15 -23.50 -3.30 -5.91
C GLU A 15 -22.06 -3.55 -6.40
N LYS A 16 -21.62 -2.88 -7.48
CA LYS A 16 -20.25 -3.01 -7.96
C LYS A 16 -19.29 -2.36 -6.98
N LEU A 17 -19.60 -1.14 -6.53
CA LEU A 17 -18.78 -0.42 -5.54
C LEU A 17 -18.71 -1.17 -4.21
N LYS A 18 -19.86 -1.69 -3.74
CA LYS A 18 -19.91 -2.50 -2.53
C LYS A 18 -18.97 -3.70 -2.61
N LYS A 19 -19.02 -4.46 -3.72
CA LYS A 19 -18.13 -5.59 -3.97
C LYS A 19 -16.66 -5.19 -4.06
N GLU A 20 -16.35 -4.04 -4.66
CA GLU A 20 -14.98 -3.53 -4.73
C GLU A 20 -14.41 -3.24 -3.33
N ILE A 21 -15.21 -2.66 -2.44
CA ILE A 21 -14.83 -2.39 -1.04
C ILE A 21 -14.66 -3.68 -0.24
N GLU A 22 -15.61 -4.62 -0.34
CA GLU A 22 -15.56 -5.88 0.40
C GLU A 22 -14.36 -6.75 -0.03
N ASN A 23 -14.01 -6.72 -1.32
CA ASN A 23 -12.87 -7.46 -1.87
C ASN A 23 -11.53 -6.72 -1.75
N PHE A 24 -11.52 -5.48 -1.28
CA PHE A 24 -10.30 -4.68 -1.19
C PHE A 24 -9.27 -5.39 -0.31
N LYS A 25 -8.04 -5.45 -0.80
CA LYS A 25 -6.88 -5.91 -0.04
C LYS A 25 -5.91 -4.75 0.09
N PHE A 26 -5.51 -4.46 1.32
CA PHE A 26 -4.40 -3.56 1.57
C PHE A 26 -3.13 -4.18 1.01
N PHE A 27 -2.26 -3.35 0.44
CA PHE A 27 -1.00 -3.80 -0.15
C PHE A 27 -0.17 -4.66 0.81
N VAL A 28 -0.15 -4.34 2.11
CA VAL A 28 0.56 -5.13 3.15
C VAL A 28 0.05 -6.58 3.27
N GLN A 29 -1.15 -6.90 2.78
CA GLN A 29 -1.70 -8.26 2.84
C GLN A 29 -1.17 -9.18 1.74
N TYR A 30 -0.56 -8.64 0.69
CA TYR A 30 -0.07 -9.42 -0.46
C TYR A 30 1.28 -8.96 -1.01
N GLY A 31 1.74 -7.77 -0.65
CA GLY A 31 3.03 -7.23 -1.03
C GLY A 31 4.15 -8.08 -0.42
N ASN A 32 5.08 -8.49 -1.26
CA ASN A 32 6.25 -9.24 -0.86
C ASN A 32 7.46 -8.65 -1.59
N PHE A 33 8.35 -8.01 -0.83
CA PHE A 33 9.55 -7.38 -1.36
C PHE A 33 10.76 -8.28 -1.20
N LYS A 34 11.74 -8.09 -2.09
CA LYS A 34 13.08 -8.62 -1.89
C LYS A 34 13.81 -7.79 -0.84
N ASP A 35 15.00 -8.24 -0.45
CA ASP A 35 15.88 -7.40 0.37
C ASP A 35 16.23 -6.11 -0.39
N PHE A 36 16.37 -5.02 0.35
CA PHE A 36 16.68 -3.69 -0.22
C PHE A 36 17.91 -3.72 -1.13
N LYS A 37 18.93 -4.53 -0.79
CA LYS A 37 20.18 -4.66 -1.54
C LYS A 37 20.02 -5.36 -2.89
N ASP A 38 18.92 -6.07 -3.10
CA ASP A 38 18.66 -6.80 -4.34
C ASP A 38 18.14 -5.89 -5.46
N TYR A 39 17.70 -4.67 -5.12
CA TYR A 39 17.28 -3.67 -6.09
C TYR A 39 18.50 -2.87 -6.56
N LYS A 40 18.87 -3.05 -7.84
CA LYS A 40 20.01 -2.37 -8.47
C LYS A 40 19.61 -1.00 -9.01
N ASN A 41 20.59 -0.08 -9.09
CA ASN A 41 20.45 1.24 -9.71
C ASN A 41 19.39 2.16 -9.06
N GLY A 42 19.14 2.01 -7.76
CA GLY A 42 18.26 2.93 -7.06
C GLY A 42 18.95 4.26 -6.75
N ASP A 43 18.21 5.35 -6.89
CA ASP A 43 18.67 6.70 -6.55
C ASP A 43 18.40 6.97 -5.06
N ILE A 44 19.46 7.37 -4.32
CA ILE A 44 19.39 7.65 -2.88
C ILE A 44 19.50 9.16 -2.68
N SER A 45 18.51 9.75 -2.02
CA SER A 45 18.52 11.17 -1.69
C SER A 45 18.50 11.40 -0.17
N TYR A 46 19.15 12.48 0.27
CA TYR A 46 19.15 12.94 1.66
C TYR A 46 19.03 14.46 1.72
N ASN A 47 18.03 14.95 2.48
CA ASN A 47 17.84 16.37 2.75
C ASN A 47 17.90 16.64 4.27
N PRO A 48 19.03 17.15 4.80
CA PRO A 48 19.19 17.42 6.22
C PRO A 48 18.37 18.61 6.73
N ASN A 49 17.92 19.51 5.85
CA ASN A 49 17.12 20.67 6.25
C ASN A 49 15.66 20.30 6.55
N VAL A 50 15.18 19.18 6.01
CA VAL A 50 13.83 18.60 6.22
C VAL A 50 13.90 17.30 7.04
N PRO A 51 15.07 16.99 7.62
CA PRO A 51 15.58 15.62 7.84
C PRO A 51 14.82 14.48 7.13
N SER A 52 14.95 14.38 5.80
CA SER A 52 14.30 13.32 5.00
C SER A 52 15.29 12.53 4.13
N TYR A 53 14.92 11.28 3.82
CA TYR A 53 15.65 10.40 2.91
C TYR A 53 14.68 9.68 1.97
N SER A 54 15.15 9.33 0.77
CA SER A 54 14.38 8.51 -0.17
C SER A 54 15.26 7.52 -0.90
N HIS A 55 14.66 6.41 -1.34
CA HIS A 55 15.28 5.47 -2.28
C HIS A 55 14.31 5.23 -3.43
N ASN A 56 14.66 5.67 -4.62
CA ASN A 56 13.83 5.51 -5.82
C ASN A 56 14.41 4.41 -6.69
N ILE A 57 13.64 3.35 -6.92
CA ILE A 57 14.01 2.22 -7.76
C ILE A 57 13.16 2.25 -9.04
N ASN A 58 13.77 1.91 -10.18
CA ASN A 58 13.09 1.80 -11.48
C ASN A 58 12.67 0.35 -11.77
#